data_AF-A0A1F3B5Z8-F1
#
_entry.id   AF-A0A1F3B5Z8-F1
#
_cell.length_a   1.000
_cell.length_b   1.000
_cell.length_c   1.000
_cell.angle_alpha   90.00
_cell.angle_beta   90.00
_cell.angle_gamma   90.00
#
_symmetry.space_group_name_H-M   'P 1'
#
loop_
_entity.id
_entity.type
_entity.pdbx_description
1 polymer ?
#
loop_
_entity_poly.entity_id
_entity_poly.type
_entity_poly.pdbx_seq_one_letter_code
_entity_poly.pdbx_strand_id
1 'polypeptide(L)' 'MRFVGVGVLDSKAACLGFVRRHGLTFANGYDGEGRVAKLYGFTYQPFWAVIAKDGTLVKAGFGPSGEAELVSMLRSITR' A
#
# COMPACT_ATOMS: atom_id res chain seq x y z
N MET A 1 -4.57 6.00 -12.48
CA MET A 1 -4.37 5.63 -11.06
C MET A 1 -3.62 4.32 -11.02
N ARG A 2 -2.74 4.09 -10.05
CA ARG A 2 -1.97 2.84 -9.94
C ARG A 2 -2.02 2.36 -8.49
N PHE A 3 -2.14 1.04 -8.31
CA PHE A 3 -1.97 0.41 -7.01
C PHE A 3 -0.55 -0.16 -6.92
N VAL A 4 0.07 0.00 -5.75
CA VAL A 4 1.35 -0.61 -5.43
C VAL A 4 1.24 -1.24 -4.05
N GLY A 5 1.46 -2.54 -3.97
CA GLY A 5 1.62 -3.24 -2.69
C GLY A 5 3.06 -3.15 -2.20
N VAL A 6 3.23 -3.02 -0.89
CA VAL A 6 4.55 -3.04 -0.24
C VAL A 6 4.55 -4.13 0.82
N GLY A 7 5.25 -5.23 0.55
CA GLY A 7 5.46 -6.30 1.52
C GLY A 7 6.58 -5.92 2.48
N VAL A 8 6.29 -5.93 3.79
CA VAL A 8 7.22 -5.59 4.88
C VAL A 8 6.93 -6.51 6.08
N LEU A 9 7.92 -6.68 6.98
CA LEU A 9 7.86 -7.51 8.19
C LEU A 9 7.82 -9.04 7.97
N ASP A 10 7.96 -9.50 6.73
CA ASP A 10 8.07 -10.91 6.38
C ASP A 10 9.25 -11.11 5.40
N SER A 11 9.52 -12.35 5.02
CA SER A 11 10.51 -12.70 4.00
C SER A 11 10.00 -12.39 2.58
N LYS A 12 10.93 -12.12 1.66
CA LYS A 12 10.61 -11.93 0.23
C LYS A 12 9.81 -13.10 -0.35
N ALA A 13 10.14 -14.33 0.07
CA ALA A 13 9.47 -15.55 -0.39
C ALA A 13 8.02 -15.62 0.09
N ALA A 14 7.75 -15.27 1.36
CA ALA A 14 6.41 -15.24 1.92
C ALA A 14 5.54 -14.15 1.27
N CYS A 15 6.09 -12.95 1.06
CA CYS A 15 5.41 -11.87 0.33
C CYS A 15 5.05 -12.30 -1.10
N LEU A 16 5.99 -12.91 -1.84
CA LEU A 16 5.73 -13.45 -3.18
C LEU A 16 4.66 -14.55 -3.16
N GLY A 17 4.70 -15.42 -2.15
CA GLY A 17 3.67 -16.43 -1.93
C GLY A 17 2.27 -15.82 -1.74
N PHE A 18 2.16 -14.74 -0.94
CA PHE A 18 0.91 -14.02 -0.74
C PHE A 18 0.35 -13.44 -2.05
N VAL A 19 1.20 -12.76 -2.83
CA VAL A 19 0.85 -12.21 -4.15
C VAL A 19 0.26 -13.29 -5.06
N ARG A 20 0.92 -14.46 -5.12
CA ARG A 20 0.48 -15.59 -5.96
C ARG A 20 -0.83 -16.21 -5.45
N ARG A 21 -0.95 -16.46 -4.15
CA ARG A 21 -2.15 -17.08 -3.55
C ARG A 21 -3.41 -16.25 -3.76
N HIS A 22 -3.30 -14.92 -3.72
CA HIS A 22 -4.42 -14.01 -3.89
C HIS A 22 -4.58 -13.46 -5.31
N GLY A 23 -3.76 -13.89 -6.27
CA GLY A 23 -3.85 -13.46 -7.66
C GLY A 23 -3.70 -11.94 -7.84
N LEU A 24 -2.88 -11.28 -7.04
CA LEU A 24 -2.73 -9.82 -7.11
C LEU A 24 -2.06 -9.43 -8.43
N THR A 25 -2.74 -8.58 -9.21
CA THR A 25 -2.31 -8.16 -10.56
C THR A 25 -1.61 -6.81 -10.60
N PHE A 26 -1.69 -6.03 -9.52
CA PHE A 26 -0.97 -4.76 -9.41
C PHE A 26 0.50 -4.97 -9.02
N ALA A 27 1.32 -3.94 -9.19
CA ALA A 27 2.74 -4.02 -8.86
C ALA A 27 2.93 -4.24 -7.35
N ASN A 28 3.78 -5.19 -6.97
CA ASN A 28 4.09 -5.48 -5.57
C ASN A 28 5.60 -5.42 -5.36
N GLY A 29 6.05 -4.55 -4.44
CA GLY A 29 7.44 -4.41 -4.02
C GLY A 29 7.69 -5.07 -2.67
N TYR A 30 8.94 -5.48 -2.42
CA TYR A 30 9.38 -5.99 -1.13
C TYR A 30 10.31 -4.97 -0.44
N ASP A 31 9.91 -4.51 0.74
CA ASP A 31 10.66 -3.55 1.56
C ASP A 31 11.34 -4.29 2.72
N GLY A 32 12.37 -5.06 2.41
CA GLY A 32 13.00 -5.98 3.37
C GLY A 32 13.54 -5.29 4.63
N GLU A 33 14.32 -4.22 4.48
CA GLU A 33 14.88 -3.46 5.62
C GLU A 33 13.89 -2.44 6.22
N GLY A 34 12.68 -2.37 5.68
CA GLY A 34 11.64 -1.42 6.09
C GLY A 34 12.00 0.03 5.78
N ARG A 35 12.83 0.31 4.77
CA ARG A 35 13.25 1.68 4.44
C ARG A 35 12.06 2.50 3.98
N VAL A 36 11.22 1.94 3.11
CA VAL A 36 10.01 2.63 2.62
C VAL A 36 9.01 2.81 3.77
N ALA A 37 8.78 1.77 4.56
CA ALA A 37 7.90 1.81 5.72
C ALA A 37 8.32 2.93 6.70
N LYS A 38 9.60 3.01 7.06
CA LYS A 38 10.14 4.08 7.94
C LYS A 38 9.92 5.47 7.36
N LEU A 39 10.16 5.67 6.07
CA LEU A 39 9.96 6.97 5.40
C LEU A 39 8.50 7.44 5.44
N TYR A 40 7.55 6.50 5.47
CA TYR A 40 6.11 6.80 5.51
C TYR A 40 5.54 6.82 6.95
N GLY A 41 6.39 6.74 7.98
CA GLY A 41 5.94 6.74 9.37
C GLY A 41 5.13 5.50 9.75
N PHE A 42 5.36 4.38 9.06
CA PHE A 42 4.70 3.11 9.34
C PHE A 42 5.01 2.62 10.76
N THR A 43 3.97 2.28 11.52
CA THR A 43 4.10 1.73 12.89
C THR A 43 3.40 0.38 13.06
N TYR A 44 2.31 0.12 12.32
CA TYR A 44 1.60 -1.16 12.32
C TYR A 44 0.81 -1.39 11.03
N GLN A 45 0.43 -2.66 10.76
CA GLN A 45 -0.41 -3.06 9.63
C GLN A 45 -1.89 -3.15 10.04
N PRO A 46 -2.85 -2.95 9.12
CA PRO A 46 -2.68 -2.45 7.75
C PRO A 46 -2.36 -0.95 7.69
N PHE A 47 -1.56 -0.54 6.71
CA PHE A 47 -1.24 0.86 6.41
C PHE A 47 -1.47 1.14 4.94
N TRP A 48 -1.97 2.33 4.62
CA TRP A 48 -2.15 2.78 3.24
C TRP A 48 -1.81 4.27 3.09
N ALA A 49 -1.41 4.65 1.87
CA ALA A 49 -1.08 6.01 1.52
C ALA A 49 -1.61 6.35 0.11
N VAL A 50 -1.98 7.60 -0.09
CA VAL A 50 -2.44 8.16 -1.35
C VAL A 50 -1.50 9.26 -1.77
N ILE A 51 -0.95 9.12 -2.97
CA ILE A 51 0.08 10.01 -3.52
C ILE A 51 -0.47 10.63 -4.81
N ALA A 52 -0.41 11.95 -4.91
CA ALA A 52 -0.80 12.70 -6.10
C ALA A 52 0.22 12.50 -7.24
N LYS A 53 -0.15 12.88 -8.47
CA LYS A 53 0.71 12.70 -9.66
C LYS A 53 2.05 13.44 -9.57
N ASP A 54 2.11 14.53 -8.81
CA ASP A 54 3.30 15.33 -8.56
C ASP A 54 4.21 14.76 -7.45
N GLY A 55 3.81 13.65 -6.82
CA GLY A 55 4.53 13.02 -5.72
C GLY A 55 4.09 13.48 -4.33
N THR A 56 3.12 14.40 -4.22
CA THR A 56 2.63 14.89 -2.93
C THR A 56 1.86 13.80 -2.18
N LEU A 57 2.19 13.55 -0.92
CA LEU A 57 1.39 12.69 -0.03
C LEU A 57 0.08 13.39 0.32
N VAL A 58 -1.04 12.91 -0.21
CA VAL A 58 -2.37 13.50 0.00
C VAL A 58 -2.97 13.03 1.33
N LYS A 59 -2.84 11.73 1.63
CA LYS A 59 -3.39 11.12 2.83
C LYS A 59 -2.66 9.81 3.15
N ALA A 60 -2.56 9.48 4.43
CA ALA A 60 -2.18 8.16 4.90
C ALA A 60 -3.12 7.73 6.04
N GLY A 61 -3.21 6.43 6.27
CA GLY A 61 -4.09 5.89 7.30
C GLY A 61 -3.69 4.49 7.72
N PHE A 62 -4.25 4.09 8.86
CA PHE A 62 -4.11 2.77 9.42
C PHE A 62 -5.47 2.06 9.48
N GLY A 63 -5.41 0.73 9.54
CA GLY A 63 -6.58 -0.11 9.66
C GLY A 63 -7.10 -0.61 8.31
N PRO A 64 -7.99 -1.61 8.34
CA PRO A 64 -8.62 -2.12 7.13
C PRO A 64 -9.53 -1.04 6.55
N SER A 65 -9.35 -0.74 5.27
CA SER A 65 -10.36 0.00 4.52
C SER A 65 -11.24 -1.00 3.78
N GLY A 66 -12.54 -0.93 4.04
CA GLY A 66 -13.52 -1.65 3.24
C GLY A 66 -13.57 -1.10 1.80
N GLU A 67 -14.18 -1.85 0.89
CA GLU A 67 -14.28 -1.45 -0.53
C GLU A 67 -14.92 -0.07 -0.71
N ALA A 68 -16.02 0.21 -0.01
CA ALA A 68 -16.72 1.49 -0.11
C ALA A 68 -15.85 2.67 0.35
N GLU A 69 -15.07 2.50 1.41
CA GLU A 69 -14.15 3.53 1.91
C GLU A 69 -13.01 3.76 0.92
N LEU A 70 -12.42 2.68 0.41
CA LEU A 70 -11.39 2.74 -0.62
C LEU A 70 -11.92 3.47 -1.86
N VAL A 71 -13.07 3.06 -2.41
CA VAL A 71 -13.66 3.70 -3.60
C VAL A 71 -13.97 5.18 -3.36
N SER A 72 -14.51 5.53 -2.19
CA SER A 72 -14.79 6.93 -1.82
C SER A 72 -13.51 7.77 -1.79
N MET A 73 -12.44 7.24 -1.17
CA MET A 73 -11.13 7.89 -1.13
C MET A 73 -10.53 8.04 -2.53
N LEU A 74 -10.62 7.02 -3.38
CA LEU A 74 -10.09 7.08 -4.74
C LEU A 74 -10.81 8.15 -5.58
N ARG A 75 -12.11 8.34 -5.38
CA ARG A 75 -12.88 9.39 -6.06
C ARG A 75 -12.51 10.80 -5.62
N SER A 76 -12.11 11.00 -4.36
CA SER A 76 -11.77 12.33 -3.86
C SER A 76 -10.47 12.88 -4.45
N ILE A 77 -9.58 12.01 -4.94
CA ILE A 77 -8.27 12.37 -5.51
C ILE A 77 -8.22 12.41 -7.04
N THR A 78 -9.28 11.98 -7.74
CA THR A 78 -9.38 11.97 -9.20
C THR A 78 -10.24 13.11 -9.77
N ARG A 79 -10.43 14.20 -9.03
CA ARG A 79 -11.09 15.40 -9.56
C ARG A 79 -10.25 16.10 -10.63
#